data_AF-T1AHL7-F1
#
_entry.id   AF-T1AHL7-F1
#
_cell.length_a   1.000
_cell.length_b   1.000
_cell.length_c   1.000
_cell.angle_alpha   90.00
_cell.angle_beta   90.00
_cell.angle_gamma   90.00
#
_symmetry.space_group_name_H-M   'P 1'
#
loop_
_entity.id
_entity.type
_entity.pdbx_description
1 polymer ?
#
loop_
_entity_poly.entity_id
_entity_poly.type
_entity_poly.pdbx_seq_one_letter_code
_entity_poly.pdbx_strand_id
1 'polypeptide(L)'
;MAKQPSGDLRVVLLDEQHDRGSFTCGVESLDRYLKTQAGQDVRRKANAVFVLSEAGEPTNILGYYTLCAMAVSQGDVPEAARKHIPRYPLVSATLVGRLAVATEHQGQRLGAVLLADALQRAFESASTV
;
A
#
# COMPACT_ATOMS: atom_id res chain seq x y z
N MET A 1 -17.78 8.93 -17.16
CA MET A 1 -18.52 8.13 -16.15
C MET A 1 -17.54 7.12 -15.60
N ALA A 2 -17.20 7.20 -14.31
CA ALA A 2 -16.25 6.30 -13.66
C ALA A 2 -16.82 4.87 -13.66
N LYS A 3 -16.11 3.92 -14.27
CA LYS A 3 -16.51 2.51 -14.33
C LYS A 3 -16.30 1.93 -12.93
N GLN A 4 -17.39 1.74 -12.19
CA GLN A 4 -17.37 1.11 -10.87
C GLN A 4 -16.95 -0.36 -11.06
N PRO A 5 -15.98 -0.89 -10.28
CA PRO A 5 -15.56 -2.27 -10.40
C PRO A 5 -16.76 -3.15 -10.04
N SER A 6 -17.14 -3.97 -11.00
CA SER A 6 -18.31 -4.85 -10.91
C SER A 6 -17.93 -6.25 -10.39
N GLY A 7 -16.64 -6.48 -10.10
CA GLY A 7 -16.07 -7.80 -9.81
C GLY A 7 -15.55 -8.01 -8.38
N ASP A 8 -15.18 -9.26 -8.10
CA ASP A 8 -14.47 -9.71 -6.88
C ASP A 8 -13.09 -9.03 -6.82
N LEU A 9 -12.92 -8.13 -5.86
CA LEU A 9 -11.70 -7.34 -5.67
C LEU A 9 -10.67 -8.13 -4.86
N ARG A 10 -9.41 -8.17 -5.32
CA ARG A 10 -8.33 -8.90 -4.65
C ARG A 10 -7.12 -8.03 -4.43
N VAL A 11 -6.56 -8.11 -3.22
CA VAL A 11 -5.27 -7.50 -2.89
C VAL A 11 -4.21 -8.59 -2.80
N VAL A 12 -3.21 -8.50 -3.66
CA VAL A 12 -2.13 -9.48 -3.79
C VAL A 12 -0.76 -8.81 -3.80
N LEU A 13 0.30 -9.56 -3.54
CA LEU A 13 1.67 -9.06 -3.70
C LEU A 13 1.94 -8.74 -5.17
N LEU A 14 2.66 -7.65 -5.40
CA LEU A 14 3.14 -7.29 -6.73
C LEU A 14 4.15 -8.33 -7.22
N ASP A 15 3.96 -8.75 -8.47
CA ASP A 15 4.85 -9.66 -9.19
C ASP A 15 4.93 -9.26 -10.69
N GLU A 16 5.44 -10.17 -11.53
CA GLU A 16 5.73 -9.89 -12.95
C GLU A 16 4.50 -9.90 -13.87
N GLN A 17 3.36 -10.49 -13.46
CA GLN A 17 2.15 -10.53 -14.30
C GLN A 17 1.37 -9.21 -14.27
N HIS A 18 1.62 -8.35 -13.29
CA HIS A 18 0.90 -7.08 -13.15
C HIS A 18 1.41 -6.02 -14.15
N ASP A 19 0.48 -5.41 -14.89
CA ASP A 19 0.79 -4.33 -15.83
C ASP A 19 1.01 -3.01 -15.08
N ARG A 20 2.27 -2.79 -14.71
CA ARG A 20 2.73 -1.54 -14.06
C ARG A 20 2.83 -0.38 -15.05
N GLY A 21 3.00 -0.66 -16.34
CA GLY A 21 3.28 0.35 -17.36
C GLY A 21 2.08 1.25 -17.62
N SER A 22 0.89 0.65 -17.61
CA SER A 22 -0.38 1.34 -17.87
C SER A 22 -0.93 2.11 -16.66
N PHE A 23 -0.41 1.87 -15.45
CA PHE A 23 -0.91 2.53 -14.24
C PHE A 23 -0.70 4.05 -14.27
N THR A 24 -1.72 4.81 -13.91
CA THR A 24 -1.61 6.23 -13.57
C THR A 24 -2.61 6.64 -12.51
N CYS A 25 -2.16 7.37 -11.49
CA CYS A 25 -3.00 7.95 -10.43
C CYS A 25 -3.03 9.49 -10.46
N GLY A 26 -2.35 10.10 -11.43
CA GLY A 26 -2.23 11.56 -11.57
C GLY A 26 -1.12 12.19 -10.73
N VAL A 27 -0.37 11.39 -9.95
CA VAL A 27 0.78 11.84 -9.18
C VAL A 27 2.04 11.17 -9.74
N GLU A 28 2.84 11.94 -10.47
CA GLU A 28 4.02 11.46 -11.21
C GLU A 28 5.01 10.65 -10.35
N SER A 29 5.25 11.06 -9.10
CA SER A 29 6.16 10.34 -8.21
C SER A 29 5.66 8.94 -7.82
N LEU A 30 4.34 8.77 -7.69
CA LEU A 30 3.71 7.48 -7.39
C LEU A 30 3.63 6.60 -8.64
N ASP A 31 3.33 7.18 -9.79
CA ASP A 31 3.28 6.47 -11.07
C ASP A 31 4.67 5.94 -11.45
N ARG A 32 5.68 6.80 -11.36
CA ARG A 32 7.08 6.45 -11.65
C ARG A 32 7.59 5.35 -10.74
N TYR A 33 7.30 5.44 -9.43
CA TYR A 33 7.73 4.44 -8.47
C TYR A 33 7.23 3.03 -8.85
N LEU A 34 5.93 2.90 -9.14
CA LEU A 34 5.34 1.61 -9.49
C LEU A 34 5.95 1.04 -10.78
N LYS A 35 6.13 1.91 -11.79
CA LYS A 35 6.66 1.54 -13.11
C LYS A 35 8.11 1.04 -13.05
N THR A 36 8.98 1.73 -12.30
CA THR A 36 10.43 1.52 -12.43
C THR A 36 11.10 0.93 -11.19
N GLN A 37 10.55 1.14 -9.99
CA GLN A 37 11.23 0.85 -8.72
C GLN A 37 10.56 -0.24 -7.89
N ALA A 38 9.23 -0.33 -7.88
CA ALA A 38 8.49 -1.26 -7.02
C ALA A 38 8.95 -2.72 -7.14
N GLY A 39 9.18 -3.22 -8.37
CA GLY A 39 9.67 -4.58 -8.58
C GLY A 39 11.08 -4.84 -8.00
N GLN A 40 11.95 -3.82 -7.97
CA GLN A 40 13.27 -3.92 -7.35
C GLN A 40 13.15 -3.97 -5.82
N ASP A 41 12.27 -3.15 -5.26
CA ASP A 41 12.02 -3.12 -3.81
C ASP A 41 11.46 -4.44 -3.30
N VAL A 42 10.52 -5.05 -4.04
CA VAL A 42 9.97 -6.39 -3.72
C VAL A 42 11.07 -7.43 -3.72
N ARG A 43 11.90 -7.48 -4.78
CA ARG A 43 13.03 -8.43 -4.89
C ARG A 43 14.05 -8.26 -3.78
N ARG A 44 14.32 -7.02 -3.35
CA ARG A 44 15.26 -6.69 -2.27
C ARG A 44 14.65 -6.80 -0.87
N LYS A 45 13.35 -7.07 -0.76
CA LYS A 45 12.57 -7.01 0.49
C LYS A 45 12.69 -5.65 1.19
N ALA A 46 12.88 -4.58 0.42
CA ALA A 46 12.97 -3.22 0.94
C ALA A 46 11.59 -2.65 1.27
N ASN A 47 10.61 -2.91 0.38
CA ASN A 47 9.21 -2.60 0.59
C ASN A 47 8.37 -3.79 0.10
N ALA A 48 7.40 -4.22 0.89
CA ALA A 48 6.34 -5.10 0.40
C ALA A 48 5.34 -4.24 -0.38
N VAL A 49 5.11 -4.57 -1.65
CA VAL A 49 4.21 -3.82 -2.53
C VAL A 49 3.00 -4.69 -2.81
N PHE A 50 1.81 -4.16 -2.52
CA PHE A 50 0.54 -4.84 -2.73
C PHE A 50 -0.29 -4.09 -3.74
N VAL A 51 -0.97 -4.82 -4.61
CA VAL A 51 -1.79 -4.28 -5.70
C VAL A 51 -3.21 -4.79 -5.58
N LEU A 52 -4.16 -3.95 -5.95
CA LEU A 52 -5.58 -4.27 -6.07
C LEU A 52 -5.91 -4.51 -7.54
N SER A 53 -6.54 -5.65 -7.83
CA SER A 53 -7.04 -6.02 -9.15
C SER A 53 -8.42 -6.67 -9.05
N GLU A 54 -9.13 -6.75 -10.17
CA GLU A 54 -10.35 -7.56 -10.27
C GLU A 54 -9.96 -9.01 -10.53
N ALA A 55 -10.69 -9.98 -9.95
CA ALA A 55 -10.41 -11.40 -10.16
C ALA A 55 -10.50 -11.83 -11.64
N GLY A 56 -11.31 -11.14 -12.45
CA GLY A 56 -11.43 -11.38 -13.89
C GLY A 56 -10.32 -10.72 -14.73
N GLU A 57 -9.62 -9.73 -14.17
CA GLU A 57 -8.54 -8.98 -14.83
C GLU A 57 -7.35 -8.81 -13.86
N PRO A 58 -6.71 -9.90 -13.43
CA PRO A 58 -5.74 -9.87 -12.34
C PRO A 58 -4.46 -9.07 -12.68
N THR A 59 -4.18 -8.89 -13.97
CA THR A 59 -3.03 -8.11 -14.45
C THR A 59 -3.25 -6.60 -14.37
N ASN A 60 -4.50 -6.14 -14.35
CA ASN A 60 -4.85 -4.72 -14.32
C ASN A 60 -4.79 -4.16 -12.89
N ILE A 61 -4.00 -3.12 -12.67
CA ILE A 61 -3.79 -2.53 -11.35
C ILE A 61 -4.77 -1.37 -11.14
N LEU A 62 -5.76 -1.57 -10.27
CA LEU A 62 -6.71 -0.53 -9.87
C LEU A 62 -6.13 0.42 -8.81
N GLY A 63 -5.11 -0.03 -8.09
CA GLY A 63 -4.44 0.74 -7.05
C GLY A 63 -3.37 -0.10 -6.36
N TYR A 64 -2.53 0.53 -5.55
CA TYR A 64 -1.47 -0.15 -4.83
C TYR A 64 -1.13 0.56 -3.52
N TYR A 65 -0.48 -0.15 -2.61
CA TYR A 65 0.21 0.44 -1.47
C TYR A 65 1.52 -0.28 -1.17
N THR A 66 2.33 0.32 -0.31
CA THR A 66 3.59 -0.27 0.16
C THR A 66 3.67 -0.33 1.68
N LEU A 67 4.19 -1.43 2.22
CA LEU A 67 4.56 -1.55 3.63
C LEU A 67 6.06 -1.75 3.78
N CYS A 68 6.65 -1.11 4.79
CA CYS A 68 7.99 -1.42 5.26
C CYS A 68 8.10 -1.25 6.77
N ALA A 69 9.10 -1.92 7.36
CA ALA A 69 9.43 -1.76 8.76
C ALA A 69 10.08 -0.39 8.99
N MET A 70 9.67 0.30 10.05
CA MET A 70 10.20 1.59 10.45
C MET A 70 10.39 1.62 11.96
N ALA A 71 11.36 2.42 12.43
CA ALA A 71 11.44 2.84 13.82
C ALA A 71 11.26 4.36 13.86
N VAL A 72 10.44 4.84 14.79
CA VAL A 72 10.13 6.26 14.96
C VAL A 72 10.63 6.70 16.33
N SER A 73 11.26 7.87 16.41
CA SER A 73 11.61 8.45 17.71
C SER A 73 10.36 8.75 18.51
N GLN A 74 10.37 8.50 19.81
CA GLN A 74 9.23 8.82 20.67
C GLN A 74 8.82 10.31 20.58
N GLY A 75 9.81 11.19 20.36
CA GLY A 75 9.61 12.62 20.18
C GLY A 75 8.90 12.99 18.86
N ASP A 76 8.93 12.12 17.86
CA ASP A 76 8.30 12.38 16.56
C ASP A 76 6.85 11.87 16.49
N VAL A 77 6.44 11.03 17.45
CA VAL A 77 5.05 10.56 17.53
C VAL A 77 4.13 11.73 17.95
N PRO A 78 2.95 11.91 17.33
CA PRO A 78 1.98 12.92 17.77
C PRO A 78 1.57 12.74 19.23
N GLU A 79 1.43 13.85 19.96
CA GLU A 79 1.12 13.84 21.41
C GLU A 79 -0.12 13.02 21.76
N ALA A 80 -1.17 13.10 20.92
CA ALA A 80 -2.40 12.34 21.08
C ALA A 80 -2.18 10.82 21.09
N ALA A 81 -1.18 10.33 20.34
CA ALA A 81 -0.82 8.91 20.25
C ALA A 81 0.28 8.50 21.25
N ARG A 82 1.13 9.43 21.72
CA ARG A 82 2.25 9.13 22.65
C ARG A 82 1.81 8.41 23.93
N LYS A 83 0.62 8.70 24.44
CA LYS A 83 0.08 8.06 25.64
C LYS A 83 -0.31 6.59 25.46
N HIS A 84 -0.42 6.13 24.22
CA HIS A 84 -0.84 4.77 23.86
C HIS A 84 0.33 3.88 23.42
N ILE A 85 1.56 4.38 23.48
CA ILE A 85 2.76 3.64 23.05
C ILE A 85 3.81 3.58 24.17
N PRO A 86 4.69 2.56 24.16
CA PRO A 86 5.75 2.45 25.15
C PRO A 86 6.69 3.66 25.19
N ARG A 87 7.29 3.92 26.35
CA ARG A 87 8.25 5.03 26.55
C ARG A 87 9.68 4.73 26.10
N TYR A 88 9.86 3.84 25.13
CA TYR A 88 11.18 3.57 24.57
C TYR A 88 11.62 4.71 23.65
N PRO A 89 12.92 5.02 23.57
CA PRO A 89 13.43 6.07 22.68
C PRO A 89 13.04 5.86 21.21
N LEU A 90 13.00 4.59 20.79
CA LEU A 90 12.58 4.15 19.46
C LEU A 90 11.37 3.24 19.58
N VAL A 91 10.37 3.51 18.76
CA VAL A 91 9.10 2.76 18.71
C VAL A 91 8.97 2.13 17.33
N SER A 92 8.75 0.82 17.31
CA SER A 92 8.51 0.07 16.07
C SER A 92 7.20 0.51 15.41
N ALA A 93 7.25 0.68 14.09
CA ALA A 93 6.11 1.07 13.28
C ALA A 93 6.14 0.31 11.95
N THR A 94 4.95 0.14 11.36
CA THR A 94 4.81 -0.27 9.96
C THR A 94 4.45 0.97 9.16
N LEU A 95 5.31 1.36 8.22
CA LEU A 95 5.11 2.54 7.39
C LEU A 95 4.28 2.17 6.15
N VAL A 96 3.13 2.82 5.98
CA VAL A 96 2.43 2.89 4.70
C VAL A 96 3.12 3.97 3.85
N GLY A 97 4.15 3.58 3.11
CA GLY A 97 5.01 4.55 2.42
C GLY A 97 4.34 5.23 1.23
N ARG A 98 3.48 4.49 0.51
CA ARG A 98 2.75 4.94 -0.67
C ARG A 98 1.38 4.28 -0.68
N LEU A 99 0.39 5.03 -1.16
CA LEU A 99 -0.97 4.57 -1.39
C LEU A 99 -1.52 5.33 -2.60
N ALA A 100 -1.98 4.61 -3.62
CA ALA A 100 -2.47 5.20 -4.86
C ALA A 100 -3.64 4.39 -5.43
N VAL A 101 -4.57 5.10 -6.07
CA VAL A 101 -5.69 4.52 -6.84
C VAL A 101 -5.60 5.07 -8.26
N ALA A 102 -5.75 4.20 -9.25
CA ALA A 102 -5.73 4.57 -10.66
C ALA A 102 -6.78 5.66 -10.93
N THR A 103 -6.44 6.66 -11.75
CA THR A 103 -7.24 7.86 -11.99
C THR A 103 -8.67 7.55 -12.40
N GLU A 104 -8.85 6.55 -13.27
CA GLU A 104 -10.16 6.12 -13.77
C GLU A 104 -11.06 5.45 -12.71
N HIS A 105 -10.45 5.00 -11.61
CA HIS A 105 -11.09 4.31 -10.47
C HIS A 105 -11.18 5.16 -9.20
N GLN A 106 -10.77 6.43 -9.26
CA GLN A 106 -10.92 7.34 -8.13
C GLN A 106 -12.39 7.67 -7.83
N GLY A 107 -12.69 8.01 -6.58
CA GLY A 107 -14.06 8.24 -6.11
C GLY A 107 -14.88 6.98 -5.82
N GLN A 108 -14.32 5.78 -6.07
CA GLN A 108 -15.01 4.49 -5.91
C GLN A 108 -14.65 3.78 -4.59
N ARG A 109 -14.07 4.51 -3.62
CA ARG A 109 -13.63 4.02 -2.30
C ARG A 109 -12.55 2.93 -2.31
N LEU A 110 -11.88 2.66 -3.45
CA LEU A 110 -10.80 1.67 -3.52
C LEU A 110 -9.61 2.00 -2.60
N GLY A 111 -9.33 3.28 -2.37
CA GLY A 111 -8.29 3.69 -1.41
C GLY A 111 -8.59 3.25 0.03
N ALA A 112 -9.88 3.22 0.41
CA ALA A 112 -10.29 2.73 1.73
C ALA A 112 -10.16 1.21 1.83
N VAL A 113 -10.45 0.47 0.74
CA VAL A 113 -10.24 -0.99 0.66
C VAL A 113 -8.76 -1.31 0.83
N LEU A 114 -7.89 -0.62 0.08
CA LEU A 114 -6.44 -0.77 0.18
C LEU A 114 -5.92 -0.45 1.59
N LEU A 115 -6.39 0.64 2.19
CA LEU A 115 -5.96 1.03 3.54
C LEU A 115 -6.42 0.03 4.61
N ALA A 116 -7.64 -0.49 4.50
CA ALA A 116 -8.15 -1.50 5.41
C ALA A 116 -7.32 -2.80 5.32
N ASP A 117 -7.00 -3.26 4.11
CA ASP A 117 -6.13 -4.41 3.89
C ASP A 117 -4.71 -4.17 4.44
N ALA A 118 -4.14 -2.97 4.22
CA ALA A 118 -2.84 -2.59 4.75
C ALA A 118 -2.79 -2.62 6.30
N LEU A 119 -3.82 -2.11 6.97
CA LEU A 119 -3.95 -2.13 8.42
C LEU A 119 -4.11 -3.55 8.96
N GLN A 120 -4.93 -4.38 8.30
CA GLN A 120 -5.12 -5.78 8.66
C GLN A 120 -3.79 -6.55 8.60
N ARG A 121 -3.01 -6.38 7.54
CA ARG A 121 -1.69 -7.03 7.40
C ARG A 121 -0.68 -6.52 8.42
N ALA A 122 -0.68 -5.22 8.71
CA ALA A 122 0.18 -4.67 9.75
C ALA A 122 -0.16 -5.26 11.13
N PHE A 123 -1.46 -5.40 11.43
CA PHE A 123 -1.92 -6.02 12.67
C PHE A 123 -1.54 -7.50 12.78
N GLU A 124 -1.73 -8.29 11.72
CA GLU A 124 -1.34 -9.70 11.66
C GLU A 124 0.18 -9.88 11.83
N SER A 125 0.98 -9.03 11.18
CA SER A 125 2.43 -9.05 11.33
C SER A 125 2.87 -8.71 12.75
N ALA A 126 2.17 -7.79 13.43
CA ALA A 126 2.47 -7.43 14.81
C ALA A 126 2.02 -8.50 15.83
N SER A 127 1.02 -9.31 15.48
CA SER A 127 0.47 -10.36 16.34
C SER A 127 1.24 -11.68 16.29
N THR A 128 2.15 -11.83 15.33
CA THR A 128 2.92 -13.07 15.08
C THR A 128 4.27 -13.08 15.82
N VAL A 129 4.50 -12.14 16.75
CA VAL A 129 5.74 -12.02 17.54
C VAL A 129 5.52 -12.44 18.99
#